data_AF-A0A2N6SHC4-F1
#
_entry.id   AF-A0A2N6SHC4-F1
#
_cell.length_a   1.000
_cell.length_b   1.000
_cell.length_c   1.000
_cell.angle_alpha   90.00
_cell.angle_beta   90.00
_cell.angle_gamma   90.00
#
_symmetry.space_group_name_H-M   'P 1'
#
loop_
_entity.id
_entity.type
_entity.pdbx_description
1 polymer ?
#
loop_
_entity_poly.entity_id
_entity_poly.type
_entity_poly.pdbx_seq_one_letter_code
_entity_poly.pdbx_strand_id
1 'polypeptide(L)' 'MNNEAISGQVHIDRNLITGDSPLAANNLGIVVADELLKQVK' A
#
# COMPACT_ATOMS: atom_id res chain seq x y z
N MET A 1 -7.57 8.43 23.29
CA MET A 1 -7.95 8.31 21.87
C MET A 1 -6.80 7.60 21.17
N ASN A 2 -6.98 6.34 20.77
CA ASN A 2 -5.96 5.61 20.01
C ASN A 2 -6.10 5.97 18.53
N ASN A 3 -4.98 6.29 17.88
CA ASN A 3 -4.96 6.69 16.49
C ASN A 3 -4.94 5.45 15.56
N GLU A 4 -5.87 4.51 15.77
CA GLU A 4 -5.92 3.22 15.06
C GLU A 4 -6.07 3.36 13.54
N ALA A 5 -6.49 4.55 13.08
CA ALA A 5 -6.55 4.90 11.66
C ALA A 5 -5.17 5.13 11.01
N ILE A 6 -4.10 5.36 11.79
CA ILE A 6 -2.71 5.49 11.30
C ILE A 6 -1.94 4.24 11.70
N SER A 7 -1.98 3.24 10.85
CA SER A 7 -1.53 1.87 11.16
C SER A 7 -0.46 1.33 10.22
N GLY A 8 -0.21 2.01 9.09
CA GLY A 8 0.65 1.51 8.02
C GLY A 8 -0.08 0.59 7.03
N GLN A 9 -1.42 0.66 6.98
CA GLN A 9 -2.23 -0.13 6.07
C GLN A 9 -2.02 0.30 4.61
N VAL A 10 -2.07 -0.70 3.73
CA VAL A 10 -2.06 -0.54 2.27
C VAL A 10 -3.34 -1.15 1.71
N HIS A 11 -3.97 -0.46 0.77
CA HIS A 11 -5.17 -0.91 0.08
C HIS A 11 -4.98 -0.87 -1.43
N ILE A 12 -5.54 -1.86 -2.13
CA ILE A 12 -5.54 -1.95 -3.58
C ILE A 12 -7.00 -1.96 -4.05
N ASP A 13 -7.34 -1.00 -4.90
CA ASP A 13 -8.61 -0.94 -5.59
C ASP A 13 -8.37 -0.82 -7.09
N ARG A 14 -8.54 -1.93 -7.81
CA ARG A 14 -8.16 -2.06 -9.24
C ARG A 14 -6.70 -1.64 -9.42
N ASN A 15 -6.45 -0.53 -10.12
CA ASN A 15 -5.11 0.00 -10.37
C ASN A 15 -4.72 1.13 -9.41
N LEU A 16 -5.58 1.49 -8.46
CA LEU A 16 -5.31 2.49 -7.44
C LEU A 16 -4.76 1.80 -6.19
N ILE A 17 -3.52 2.09 -5.84
CA ILE A 17 -2.85 1.56 -4.65
C ILE A 17 -2.58 2.72 -3.69
N THR A 18 -3.07 2.63 -2.46
CA THR A 18 -2.96 3.68 -1.44
C THR A 18 -2.35 3.16 -0.15
N GLY A 19 -1.64 4.04 0.57
CA GLY A 19 -1.15 3.80 1.93
C GLY A 19 -1.70 4.85 2.88
N ASP A 20 -2.02 4.46 4.12
CA ASP A 20 -2.69 5.35 5.09
C ASP A 20 -1.80 6.49 5.62
N SER A 21 -0.48 6.32 5.63
CA SER A 21 0.47 7.18 6.35
C SER A 21 1.93 6.89 5.98
N PRO A 22 2.91 7.68 6.45
CA PRO A 22 4.33 7.37 6.27
C PRO A 22 4.73 5.98 6.79
N LEU A 23 4.00 5.41 7.75
CA LEU A 23 4.24 4.05 8.26
C LEU A 23 4.01 2.98 7.18
N ALA A 24 3.15 3.25 6.19
CA ALA A 24 2.85 2.33 5.10
C ALA A 24 3.94 2.28 4.03
N ALA A 25 4.91 3.21 4.02
CA ALA A 25 5.81 3.44 2.88
C ALA A 25 6.56 2.18 2.42
N ASN A 26 7.11 1.40 3.35
CA ASN A 26 7.85 0.18 3.02
C ASN A 26 6.91 -0.88 2.40
N ASN A 27 5.77 -1.15 3.04
CA ASN A 27 4.80 -2.14 2.55
C ASN A 27 4.17 -1.71 1.23
N LEU A 28 3.89 -0.42 1.07
CA LEU A 28 3.37 0.16 -0.16
C LEU A 28 4.35 -0.07 -1.32
N GLY A 29 5.66 0.17 -1.11
CA GLY A 29 6.68 -0.08 -2.13
C GLY A 29 6.74 -1.54 -2.58
N ILE A 30 6.66 -2.48 -1.63
CA ILE A 30 6.64 -3.93 -1.93
C ILE A 30 5.41 -4.29 -2.75
N VAL A 31 4.21 -3.88 -2.30
CA VAL A 31 2.94 -4.17 -2.99
C VAL A 31 2.91 -3.57 -4.40
N VAL A 32 3.36 -2.33 -4.56
CA VAL A 32 3.41 -1.66 -5.88
C VAL A 32 4.37 -2.40 -6.82
N ALA A 33 5.55 -2.80 -6.34
CA ALA A 33 6.50 -3.54 -7.17
C ALA A 33 5.91 -4.87 -7.65
N ASP A 34 5.24 -5.62 -6.77
CA ASP A 34 4.59 -6.89 -7.12
C ASP A 34 3.46 -6.69 -8.14
N GLU A 35 2.58 -5.69 -7.96
CA GLU A 35 1.50 -5.41 -8.90
C GLU A 35 2.00 -4.96 -10.27
N LEU A 36 3.06 -4.15 -10.33
CA LEU A 36 3.67 -3.76 -11.59
C LEU A 36 4.29 -4.96 -12.33
N LEU A 37 4.98 -5.85 -11.60
CA LEU A 37 5.54 -7.06 -12.20
C LEU A 37 4.49 -8.05 -12.72
N LYS A 38 3.28 -8.08 -12.11
CA LYS A 38 2.15 -8.89 -12.61
C LYS A 38 1.60 -8.40 -13.95
N GLN A 39 1.73 -7.10 -14.26
CA GLN A 39 1.20 -6.52 -15.51
C GLN A 39 2.08 -6.77 -16.74
N VAL A 40 3.35 -7.15 -16.52
CA VAL A 40 4.33 -7.40 -17.59
C VAL A 40 4.61 -8.88 -17.82
N LYS A 41 3.93 -9.77 -17.09
CA LYS A 41 3.90 -11.22 -17.33
C LYS A 41 2.79 -11.56 -18.31
#